data_AF-A0A7X7ATB6-F1
#
_entry.id   AF-A0A7X7ATB6-F1
#
_cell.length_a   1.000
_cell.length_b   1.000
_cell.length_c   1.000
_cell.angle_alpha   90.00
_cell.angle_beta   90.00
_cell.angle_gamma   90.00
#
_symmetry.space_group_name_H-M   'P 1'
#
loop_
_entity.id
_entity.type
_entity.pdbx_description
1 polymer ?
#
loop_
_entity_poly.entity_id
_entity_poly.type
_entity_poly.pdbx_seq_one_letter_code
_entity_poly.pdbx_strand_id
1 'polypeptide(L)'
;MEKVYLHALSTYVEENRYLENYYSSRQTIILLNKVLKRGALLSLRNQRKLSKSNFTGSNYISLCDYDKRNLFHKDDPTYNSYNVYIRNYLSLMFDSKNIDAVVPKTVNISNKDLEGFRRMEKLGKDKLCRYSDLVDEVQVKDKLLLTNLIGLTLPTWLLINKKASNDENIYNIVYEVNKIKTLLDKYNYKLPIYDIDSFSTITNENEVEKLILVKKD
;
A
#
# COMPACT_ATOMS: atom_id res chain seq x y z
N MET A 1 -19.01 -10.24 -9.14
CA MET A 1 -17.63 -9.71 -9.22
C MET A 1 -17.00 -9.95 -7.86
N GLU A 2 -15.83 -10.57 -7.81
CA GLU A 2 -15.08 -10.67 -6.56
C GLU A 2 -14.63 -9.27 -6.13
N LYS A 3 -14.83 -8.92 -4.86
CA LYS A 3 -14.47 -7.59 -4.33
C LYS A 3 -12.97 -7.46 -4.26
N VAL A 4 -12.36 -6.45 -4.89
CA VAL A 4 -10.89 -6.25 -4.92
C VAL A 4 -10.39 -5.47 -3.70
N TYR A 5 -9.46 -6.06 -2.94
CA TYR A 5 -8.82 -5.44 -1.78
C TYR A 5 -7.31 -5.29 -1.95
N LEU A 6 -6.81 -4.09 -1.69
CA LEU A 6 -5.42 -3.70 -1.97
C LEU A 6 -4.70 -3.24 -0.69
N HIS A 7 -3.47 -3.69 -0.49
CA HIS A 7 -2.61 -3.25 0.61
C HIS A 7 -1.36 -2.55 0.09
N ALA A 8 -1.15 -1.31 0.52
CA ALA A 8 0.08 -0.56 0.26
C ALA A 8 1.25 -1.12 1.09
N LEU A 9 2.21 -1.73 0.41
CA LEU A 9 3.44 -2.22 1.00
C LEU A 9 4.52 -1.15 0.78
N SER A 10 4.66 -0.25 1.76
CA SER A 10 5.66 0.81 1.75
C SER A 10 6.39 0.90 3.08
N THR A 11 7.68 1.24 3.02
CA THR A 11 8.49 1.52 4.20
C THR A 11 9.23 2.84 4.03
N TYR A 12 8.84 3.81 4.85
CA TYR A 12 9.59 5.04 5.06
C TYR A 12 10.59 4.84 6.20
N VAL A 13 11.78 5.40 6.04
CA VAL A 13 12.83 5.40 7.06
C VAL A 13 12.88 6.81 7.65
N GLU A 14 12.73 6.92 8.96
CA GLU A 14 13.00 8.16 9.69
C GLU A 14 14.53 8.36 9.74
N GLU A 15 15.07 9.33 9.01
CA GLU A 15 16.45 9.79 9.18
C GLU A 15 16.45 11.03 10.08
N ASN A 16 16.71 10.85 11.39
CA ASN A 16 16.78 11.93 12.39
C ASN A 16 15.51 12.80 12.52
N ARG A 17 15.25 13.34 13.73
CA ARG A 17 14.02 14.10 14.07
C ARG A 17 13.84 15.43 13.30
N TYR A 18 14.67 15.70 12.30
CA TYR A 18 14.74 16.95 11.55
C TYR A 18 14.84 16.78 10.03
N LEU A 19 14.86 15.55 9.49
CA LEU A 19 14.87 15.30 8.05
C LEU A 19 13.68 14.42 7.65
N GLU A 20 13.15 14.72 6.46
CA GLU A 20 11.94 14.16 5.89
C GLU A 20 11.97 12.62 5.84
N ASN A 21 10.81 11.99 5.99
CA ASN A 21 10.64 10.55 5.79
C ASN A 21 11.09 10.14 4.39
N TYR A 22 12.25 9.47 4.26
CA TYR A 22 12.75 8.99 2.96
C TYR A 22 12.20 7.59 2.67
N TYR A 23 11.70 7.38 1.45
CA TYR A 23 11.26 6.07 1.01
C TYR A 23 12.45 5.12 0.78
N SER A 24 12.42 3.93 1.35
CA SER A 24 13.48 2.93 1.15
C SER A 24 12.98 1.71 0.37
N SER A 25 13.27 1.67 -0.93
CA SER A 25 12.93 0.52 -1.79
C SER A 25 13.51 -0.80 -1.26
N ARG A 26 14.75 -0.76 -0.76
CA ARG A 26 15.40 -1.92 -0.14
C ARG A 26 14.59 -2.48 1.03
N GLN A 27 14.06 -1.62 1.90
CA GLN A 27 13.25 -2.05 3.04
C GLN A 27 11.88 -2.58 2.59
N THR A 28 11.28 -1.99 1.54
CA THR A 28 10.05 -2.48 0.91
C THR A 28 10.26 -3.90 0.38
N ILE A 29 11.35 -4.16 -0.35
CA ILE A 29 11.71 -5.50 -0.84
C ILE A 29 11.94 -6.50 0.30
N ILE A 30 12.59 -6.08 1.40
CA ILE A 30 12.76 -6.93 2.59
C ILE A 30 11.40 -7.28 3.20
N LEU A 31 10.46 -6.33 3.24
CA LEU A 31 9.11 -6.55 3.73
C LEU A 31 8.32 -7.49 2.80
N LEU A 32 8.39 -7.29 1.47
CA LEU A 32 7.78 -8.18 0.50
C LEU A 32 8.30 -9.62 0.65
N ASN A 33 9.62 -9.81 0.72
CA ASN A 33 10.24 -11.12 0.97
C ASN A 33 9.71 -11.78 2.27
N LYS A 34 9.53 -10.98 3.32
CA LYS A 34 8.95 -11.43 4.61
C LYS A 34 7.48 -11.83 4.50
N VAL A 35 6.70 -11.18 3.63
CA VAL A 35 5.28 -11.48 3.38
C VAL A 35 5.17 -12.75 2.54
N LEU A 36 5.90 -12.84 1.43
CA LEU A 36 5.91 -14.00 0.54
C LEU A 36 6.37 -15.27 1.26
N LYS A 37 7.47 -15.21 2.02
CA LYS A 37 7.98 -16.34 2.82
C LYS A 37 6.95 -16.89 3.80
N ARG A 38 6.11 -16.01 4.37
CA ARG A 38 5.10 -16.39 5.37
C ARG A 38 3.76 -16.76 4.75
N GLY A 39 3.53 -16.41 3.48
CA GLY A 39 2.22 -16.51 2.84
C GLY A 39 1.15 -15.62 3.50
N ALA A 40 1.54 -14.55 4.19
CA ALA A 40 0.59 -13.69 4.91
C ALA A 40 1.11 -12.27 5.21
N LEU A 41 0.19 -11.31 5.24
CA LEU A 41 0.33 -10.03 5.93
C LEU A 41 0.01 -10.21 7.42
N LEU A 42 0.71 -9.46 8.27
CA LEU A 42 0.54 -9.48 9.72
C LEU A 42 0.29 -8.07 10.23
N SER A 43 -0.56 -7.93 11.25
CA SER A 43 -0.69 -6.69 12.01
C SER A 43 0.64 -6.30 12.66
N LEU A 44 0.81 -5.02 13.02
CA LEU A 44 2.05 -4.55 13.65
C LEU A 44 2.38 -5.32 14.94
N ARG A 45 1.36 -5.65 15.75
CA ARG A 45 1.52 -6.48 16.95
C ARG A 45 2.11 -7.85 16.61
N ASN A 46 1.57 -8.50 15.58
CA ASN A 46 2.06 -9.82 15.15
C ASN A 46 3.43 -9.76 14.46
N GLN A 47 3.83 -8.59 13.96
CA GLN A 47 5.20 -8.31 13.54
C GLN A 47 6.15 -8.00 14.71
N ARG A 48 5.65 -7.94 15.95
CA ARG A 48 6.37 -7.48 17.15
C ARG A 48 6.92 -6.05 16.99
N LYS A 49 6.23 -5.21 16.21
CA LYS A 49 6.56 -3.80 16.04
C LYS A 49 5.74 -2.95 17.01
N LEU A 50 6.43 -2.09 17.75
CA LEU A 50 5.82 -1.06 18.58
C LEU A 50 5.84 0.26 17.79
N SER A 51 4.86 0.47 16.90
CA SER A 51 4.69 1.81 16.32
C SER A 51 4.10 2.74 17.38
N LYS A 52 4.65 3.96 17.49
CA LYS A 52 4.09 5.01 18.35
C LYS A 52 2.84 5.65 17.72
N SER A 53 2.77 5.65 16.39
CA SER A 53 1.69 6.20 15.58
C SER A 53 1.14 5.15 14.62
N ASN A 54 -0.09 4.68 14.85
CA ASN A 54 -0.83 3.89 13.86
C ASN A 54 -2.33 4.17 13.98
N PHE A 55 -2.91 4.78 12.95
CA PHE A 55 -4.32 5.12 12.89
C PHE A 55 -5.24 3.91 12.83
N THR A 56 -4.77 2.80 12.25
CA THR A 56 -5.50 1.52 12.27
C THR A 56 -5.21 0.69 13.53
N GLY A 57 -4.38 1.18 14.45
CA GLY A 57 -4.03 0.46 15.67
C GLY A 57 -3.16 -0.78 15.43
N SER A 58 -2.52 -1.28 16.48
CA SER A 58 -1.49 -2.35 16.36
C SER A 58 -2.03 -3.72 15.91
N ASN A 59 -3.34 -3.94 15.98
CA ASN A 59 -3.96 -5.25 15.76
C ASN A 59 -4.56 -5.42 14.38
N TYR A 60 -4.64 -4.37 13.57
CA TYR A 60 -5.31 -4.42 12.29
C TYR A 60 -4.35 -4.15 11.14
N ILE A 61 -4.74 -4.63 9.97
CA ILE A 61 -4.12 -4.41 8.68
C ILE A 61 -5.12 -3.56 7.88
N SER A 62 -4.67 -2.40 7.41
CA SER A 62 -5.46 -1.53 6.54
C SER A 62 -5.45 -2.05 5.10
N LEU A 63 -6.61 -2.05 4.45
CA LEU A 63 -6.78 -2.33 3.03
C LEU A 63 -7.65 -1.25 2.38
N CYS A 64 -7.40 -0.98 1.11
CA CYS A 64 -8.28 -0.22 0.23
C CYS A 64 -9.29 -1.17 -0.41
N ASP A 65 -10.58 -0.85 -0.33
CA ASP A 65 -11.67 -1.47 -1.10
C ASP A 65 -11.74 -0.79 -2.48
N TYR A 66 -11.21 -1.46 -3.51
CA TYR A 66 -11.03 -0.87 -4.84
C TYR A 66 -12.35 -0.52 -5.53
N ASP A 67 -13.44 -1.22 -5.19
CA ASP A 67 -14.78 -0.90 -5.72
C ASP A 67 -15.28 0.46 -5.20
N LYS A 68 -14.70 0.94 -4.09
CA LYS A 68 -15.01 2.23 -3.47
C LYS A 68 -14.00 3.33 -3.80
N ARG A 69 -13.04 3.10 -4.70
CA ARG A 69 -11.98 4.06 -5.06
C ARG A 69 -12.47 5.42 -5.57
N ASN A 70 -13.72 5.49 -6.03
CA ASN A 70 -14.37 6.73 -6.49
C ASN A 70 -15.28 7.36 -5.41
N LEU A 71 -15.33 6.77 -4.20
CA LEU A 71 -15.93 7.42 -3.04
C LEU A 71 -14.87 8.33 -2.42
N PHE A 72 -15.31 9.53 -2.06
CA PHE A 72 -14.44 10.54 -1.49
C PHE A 72 -15.00 11.08 -0.18
N HIS A 73 -14.12 11.65 0.62
CA HIS A 73 -14.55 12.39 1.79
C HIS A 73 -15.36 13.63 1.36
N LYS A 74 -16.42 13.98 2.10
CA LYS A 74 -17.27 15.14 1.78
C LYS A 74 -16.48 16.45 1.70
N ASP A 75 -15.47 16.56 2.57
CA ASP A 75 -14.62 17.75 2.71
C ASP A 75 -13.42 17.80 1.74
N ASP A 76 -13.17 16.72 0.98
CA ASP A 76 -12.07 16.66 0.02
C ASP A 76 -12.33 15.57 -1.04
N PRO A 77 -12.64 15.98 -2.29
CA PRO A 77 -12.97 15.06 -3.39
C PRO A 77 -11.75 14.29 -3.93
N THR A 78 -10.57 14.43 -3.32
CA THR A 78 -9.35 13.68 -3.67
C THR A 78 -8.89 12.77 -2.53
N TYR A 79 -9.52 12.84 -1.36
CA TYR A 79 -9.07 12.16 -0.16
C TYR A 79 -9.76 10.81 0.05
N ASN A 80 -9.04 9.74 -0.26
CA ASN A 80 -9.36 8.36 0.08
C ASN A 80 -8.10 7.48 0.05
N SER A 81 -8.19 6.24 0.51
CA SER A 81 -7.03 5.32 0.57
C SER A 81 -6.48 5.01 -0.81
N TYR A 82 -7.32 4.91 -1.84
CA TYR A 82 -6.86 4.69 -3.21
C TYR A 82 -5.91 5.80 -3.68
N ASN A 83 -6.35 7.05 -3.64
CA ASN A 83 -5.57 8.18 -4.15
C ASN A 83 -4.36 8.48 -3.28
N VAL A 84 -4.45 8.28 -1.97
CA VAL A 84 -3.35 8.59 -1.04
C VAL A 84 -2.29 7.49 -1.02
N TYR A 85 -2.68 6.21 -1.08
CA TYR A 85 -1.77 5.10 -0.77
C TYR A 85 -1.66 4.03 -1.86
N ILE A 86 -2.50 4.02 -2.90
CA ILE A 86 -2.54 2.92 -3.88
C ILE A 86 -2.24 3.40 -5.30
N ARG A 87 -2.81 4.54 -5.72
CA ARG A 87 -2.66 5.07 -7.07
C ARG A 87 -1.20 5.29 -7.43
N ASN A 88 -0.85 4.99 -8.68
CA ASN A 88 0.50 5.04 -9.25
C ASN A 88 1.47 3.94 -8.76
N TYR A 89 0.97 2.82 -8.24
CA TYR A 89 1.81 1.75 -7.68
C TYR A 89 1.88 0.54 -8.63
N LEU A 90 3.02 -0.16 -8.61
CA LEU A 90 3.11 -1.53 -9.12
C LEU A 90 2.32 -2.45 -8.20
N SER A 91 1.63 -3.43 -8.76
CA SER A 91 0.71 -4.29 -8.02
C SER A 91 0.92 -5.76 -8.32
N LEU A 92 0.82 -6.58 -7.29
CA LEU A 92 0.85 -8.04 -7.34
C LEU A 92 -0.54 -8.54 -7.00
N MET A 93 -1.24 -9.12 -7.97
CA MET A 93 -2.59 -9.63 -7.75
C MET A 93 -2.56 -11.11 -7.41
N PHE A 94 -3.19 -11.48 -6.30
CA PHE A 94 -3.33 -12.86 -5.83
C PHE A 94 -4.79 -13.31 -6.03
N ASP A 95 -4.97 -14.61 -6.27
CA ASP A 95 -6.30 -15.21 -6.19
C ASP A 95 -6.79 -15.14 -4.74
N SER A 96 -8.03 -14.71 -4.55
CA SER A 96 -8.59 -14.58 -3.21
C SER A 96 -9.87 -15.37 -3.02
N LYS A 97 -10.16 -15.61 -1.75
CA LYS A 97 -11.49 -15.95 -1.26
C LYS A 97 -11.99 -14.79 -0.41
N ASN A 98 -13.30 -14.78 -0.11
CA ASN A 98 -13.90 -13.81 0.79
C ASN A 98 -13.04 -13.56 2.04
N ILE A 99 -12.77 -12.28 2.32
CA ILE A 99 -12.10 -11.85 3.55
C ILE A 99 -13.12 -11.45 4.60
N ASP A 100 -12.80 -11.74 5.85
CA ASP A 100 -13.50 -11.18 7.00
C ASP A 100 -12.92 -9.80 7.32
N ALA A 101 -13.39 -8.80 6.57
CA ALA A 101 -12.98 -7.41 6.72
C ALA A 101 -14.02 -6.59 7.50
N VAL A 102 -13.53 -5.78 8.43
CA VAL A 102 -14.34 -4.82 9.16
C VAL A 102 -14.38 -3.51 8.38
N VAL A 103 -15.60 -3.01 8.12
CA VAL A 103 -15.78 -1.65 7.60
C VAL A 103 -15.74 -0.69 8.80
N PRO A 104 -14.72 0.19 8.89
CA PRO A 104 -14.63 1.17 9.97
C PRO A 104 -15.69 2.27 9.82
N LYS A 105 -16.02 2.94 10.93
CA LYS A 105 -16.82 4.17 10.89
C LYS A 105 -15.96 5.31 10.33
N THR A 106 -16.44 5.94 9.27
CA THR A 106 -15.78 7.12 8.71
C THR A 106 -15.86 8.29 9.68
N VAL A 107 -14.73 8.97 9.90
CA VAL A 107 -14.61 10.22 10.65
C VAL A 107 -14.02 11.30 9.76
N ASN A 108 -14.07 12.56 10.22
CA ASN A 108 -13.48 13.69 9.50
C ASN A 108 -11.98 13.48 9.27
N ILE A 109 -11.51 13.97 8.11
CA ILE A 109 -10.11 13.97 7.70
C ILE A 109 -9.21 14.43 8.85
N SER A 110 -8.22 13.60 9.16
CA SER A 110 -7.43 13.77 10.38
C SER A 110 -5.97 14.15 10.14
N ASN A 111 -5.51 14.17 8.88
CA ASN A 111 -4.15 14.60 8.55
C ASN A 111 -4.01 16.12 8.28
N LYS A 112 -5.09 16.90 8.41
CA LYS A 112 -5.08 18.35 8.16
C LYS A 112 -4.43 19.17 9.29
N ASP A 113 -4.43 18.66 10.52
CA ASP A 113 -3.86 19.33 11.68
C ASP A 113 -3.42 18.33 12.78
N LEU A 114 -2.71 18.84 13.79
CA LEU A 114 -2.20 18.05 14.91
C LEU A 114 -3.32 17.46 15.79
N GLU A 115 -4.46 18.15 15.89
CA GLU A 115 -5.59 17.69 16.68
C GLU A 115 -6.26 16.47 16.04
N GLY A 116 -6.49 16.51 14.73
CA GLY A 116 -6.95 15.41 13.90
C GLY A 116 -6.03 14.21 13.99
N PHE A 117 -4.70 14.44 13.95
CA PHE A 117 -3.71 13.37 14.10
C PHE A 117 -3.86 12.67 15.46
N ARG A 118 -3.86 13.45 16.55
CA ARG A 118 -4.03 12.93 17.92
C ARG A 118 -5.37 12.22 18.13
N ARG A 119 -6.43 12.74 17.51
CA ARG A 119 -7.76 12.13 17.52
C ARG A 119 -7.71 10.74 16.88
N MET A 120 -7.10 10.59 15.71
CA MET A 120 -6.96 9.27 15.06
C MET A 120 -6.07 8.31 15.83
N GLU A 121 -4.98 8.78 16.44
CA GLU A 121 -4.18 7.93 17.32
C GLU A 121 -4.97 7.40 18.52
N LYS A 122 -5.88 8.21 19.07
CA LYS A 122 -6.78 7.78 20.15
C LYS A 122 -7.82 6.78 19.64
N LEU A 123 -8.46 7.05 18.50
CA LEU A 123 -9.46 6.18 17.89
C LEU A 123 -8.88 4.83 17.46
N GLY A 124 -7.63 4.80 16.96
CA GLY A 124 -6.94 3.56 16.58
C GLY A 124 -6.75 2.59 17.76
N LYS A 125 -6.77 3.11 19.00
CA LYS A 125 -6.66 2.33 20.25
C LYS A 125 -8.01 1.84 20.79
N ASP A 126 -9.13 2.25 20.18
CA ASP A 126 -10.47 1.79 20.55
C ASP A 126 -10.58 0.26 20.27
N LYS A 127 -11.09 -0.45 21.28
CA LYS A 127 -11.26 -1.92 21.26
C LYS A 127 -12.66 -2.34 20.82
N LEU A 128 -13.65 -1.46 20.92
CA LEU A 128 -15.06 -1.72 20.66
C LEU A 128 -15.46 -1.32 19.24
N CYS A 129 -14.88 -0.24 18.74
CA CYS A 129 -15.21 0.30 17.42
C CYS A 129 -13.95 0.54 16.58
N ARG A 130 -14.12 0.44 15.26
CA ARG A 130 -13.08 0.77 14.28
C ARG A 130 -13.43 2.07 13.59
N TYR A 131 -12.40 2.87 13.32
CA TYR A 131 -12.53 4.17 12.70
C TYR A 131 -11.51 4.33 11.59
N SER A 132 -11.85 5.16 10.61
CA SER A 132 -10.97 5.58 9.53
C SER A 132 -11.38 6.97 9.07
N ASP A 133 -10.41 7.79 8.69
CA ASP A 133 -10.64 9.00 7.93
C ASP A 133 -10.72 8.75 6.41
N LEU A 134 -10.49 7.50 5.97
CA LEU A 134 -10.53 7.07 4.58
C LEU A 134 -11.84 6.32 4.31
N VAL A 135 -12.64 6.83 3.38
CA VAL A 135 -14.00 6.33 3.08
C VAL A 135 -14.05 4.96 2.41
N ASP A 136 -12.97 4.56 1.76
CA ASP A 136 -12.78 3.31 1.04
C ASP A 136 -11.89 2.32 1.81
N GLU A 137 -11.47 2.64 3.04
CA GLU A 137 -10.68 1.73 3.85
C GLU A 137 -11.55 0.61 4.44
N VAL A 138 -11.00 -0.60 4.48
CA VAL A 138 -11.45 -1.71 5.32
C VAL A 138 -10.28 -2.24 6.15
N GLN A 139 -10.58 -2.91 7.26
CA GLN A 139 -9.56 -3.37 8.21
C GLN A 139 -9.69 -4.87 8.48
N VAL A 140 -8.58 -5.61 8.41
CA VAL A 140 -8.50 -7.04 8.76
C VAL A 140 -7.73 -7.21 10.06
N LYS A 141 -8.24 -8.04 10.97
CA LYS A 141 -7.63 -8.26 12.27
C LYS A 141 -6.48 -9.27 12.19
N ASP A 142 -5.38 -8.96 12.84
CA ASP A 142 -4.22 -9.80 13.17
C ASP A 142 -3.40 -10.36 11.99
N LYS A 143 -4.04 -11.04 11.04
CA LYS A 143 -3.36 -11.75 9.95
C LYS A 143 -4.27 -11.84 8.74
N LEU A 144 -3.70 -11.63 7.56
CA LEU A 144 -4.36 -11.84 6.28
C LEU A 144 -3.51 -12.77 5.42
N LEU A 145 -4.02 -13.95 5.12
CA LEU A 145 -3.35 -14.91 4.23
C LEU A 145 -3.31 -14.37 2.80
N LEU A 146 -2.23 -14.62 2.08
CA LEU A 146 -2.13 -14.21 0.67
C LEU A 146 -3.17 -14.90 -0.22
N THR A 147 -3.60 -16.11 0.13
CA THR A 147 -4.72 -16.83 -0.53
C THR A 147 -6.09 -16.19 -0.33
N ASN A 148 -6.17 -15.21 0.56
CA ASN A 148 -7.38 -14.44 0.83
C ASN A 148 -7.16 -12.97 0.46
N LEU A 149 -5.95 -12.56 0.06
CA LEU A 149 -5.65 -11.20 -0.34
C LEU A 149 -5.83 -11.07 -1.85
N ILE A 150 -6.19 -9.89 -2.35
CA ILE A 150 -6.29 -9.67 -3.79
C ILE A 150 -5.11 -8.88 -4.33
N GLY A 151 -4.62 -7.85 -3.63
CA GLY A 151 -3.48 -7.08 -4.14
C GLY A 151 -2.51 -6.61 -3.07
N LEU A 152 -1.21 -6.72 -3.39
CA LEU A 152 -0.15 -5.95 -2.74
C LEU A 152 0.34 -4.88 -3.70
N THR A 153 0.43 -3.64 -3.25
CA THR A 153 0.93 -2.53 -4.07
C THR A 153 2.25 -2.00 -3.54
N LEU A 154 3.15 -1.60 -4.43
CA LEU A 154 4.47 -1.06 -4.13
C LEU A 154 4.60 0.36 -4.72
N PRO A 155 5.05 1.36 -3.95
CA PRO A 155 4.98 2.78 -4.32
C PRO A 155 5.99 3.16 -5.41
N THR A 156 5.66 2.86 -6.66
CA THR A 156 6.55 3.11 -7.80
C THR A 156 6.80 4.59 -8.04
N TRP A 157 5.80 5.45 -7.77
CA TRP A 157 5.98 6.89 -7.87
C TRP A 157 7.08 7.44 -6.94
N LEU A 158 7.36 6.78 -5.81
CA LEU A 158 8.47 7.14 -4.91
C LEU A 158 9.85 6.72 -5.45
N LEU A 159 9.89 5.88 -6.48
CA LEU A 159 11.12 5.54 -7.22
C LEU A 159 11.42 6.54 -8.33
N ILE A 160 10.45 7.36 -8.72
CA ILE A 160 10.59 8.32 -9.81
C ILE A 160 11.27 9.58 -9.26
N ASN A 161 12.50 9.82 -9.68
CA ASN A 161 13.20 11.07 -9.46
C ASN A 161 12.85 12.05 -10.60
N LYS A 162 12.04 13.08 -10.28
CA LYS A 162 11.62 14.10 -11.24
C LYS A 162 12.79 14.91 -11.83
N LYS A 163 13.95 14.94 -11.16
CA LYS A 163 15.16 15.62 -11.65
C LYS A 163 16.06 14.72 -12.51
N ALA A 164 15.83 13.40 -12.51
CA ALA A 164 16.58 12.44 -13.30
C ALA A 164 16.01 12.30 -14.72
N SER A 165 16.82 11.75 -15.62
CA SER A 165 16.39 11.43 -16.99
C SER A 165 15.28 10.36 -16.99
N ASN A 166 14.59 10.21 -18.13
CA ASN A 166 13.65 9.10 -18.29
C ASN A 166 14.36 7.76 -18.21
N ASP A 167 15.52 7.62 -18.86
CA ASP A 167 16.31 6.38 -18.87
C ASP A 167 16.71 5.93 -17.46
N GLU A 168 17.11 6.87 -16.59
CA GLU A 168 17.46 6.55 -15.21
C GLU A 168 16.23 6.09 -14.40
N ASN A 169 15.09 6.73 -14.60
CA ASN A 169 13.83 6.32 -13.96
C ASN A 169 13.35 4.96 -14.48
N ILE A 170 13.46 4.70 -15.79
CA ILE A 170 13.15 3.41 -16.40
C ILE A 170 14.03 2.33 -15.77
N TYR A 171 15.35 2.57 -15.74
CA TYR A 171 16.30 1.66 -15.12
C TYR A 171 15.95 1.33 -13.67
N ASN A 172 15.62 2.34 -12.86
CA ASN A 172 15.26 2.15 -11.44
C ASN A 172 14.01 1.27 -11.28
N ILE A 173 12.97 1.51 -12.08
CA ILE A 173 11.73 0.72 -12.02
C ILE A 173 11.97 -0.70 -12.56
N VAL A 174 12.67 -0.87 -13.68
CA VAL A 174 13.00 -2.18 -14.26
C VAL A 174 13.82 -3.01 -13.27
N TYR A 175 14.80 -2.39 -12.61
CA TYR A 175 15.59 -3.03 -11.56
C TYR A 175 14.71 -3.52 -10.40
N GLU A 176 13.76 -2.70 -9.95
CA GLU A 176 12.80 -3.07 -8.91
C GLU A 176 11.88 -4.21 -9.36
N VAL A 177 11.34 -4.15 -10.57
CA VAL A 177 10.51 -5.21 -11.19
C VAL A 177 11.27 -6.54 -11.22
N ASN A 178 12.53 -6.53 -11.64
CA ASN A 178 13.36 -7.75 -11.70
C ASN A 178 13.64 -8.35 -10.32
N LYS A 179 13.82 -7.51 -9.29
CA LYS A 179 13.91 -7.98 -7.89
C LYS A 179 12.62 -8.63 -7.42
N ILE A 180 11.47 -8.02 -7.73
CA ILE A 180 10.16 -8.56 -7.37
C ILE A 180 9.95 -9.91 -8.06
N LYS A 181 10.22 -10.03 -9.37
CA LYS A 181 10.16 -11.29 -10.12
C LYS A 181 11.02 -12.38 -9.47
N THR A 182 12.28 -12.06 -9.16
CA THR A 182 13.20 -12.98 -8.49
C THR A 182 12.65 -13.48 -7.14
N LEU A 183 12.00 -12.59 -6.35
CA LEU A 183 11.38 -12.98 -5.09
C LEU A 183 10.13 -13.85 -5.28
N LEU A 184 9.30 -13.54 -6.28
CA LEU A 184 8.12 -14.34 -6.63
C LEU A 184 8.54 -15.76 -7.01
N ASP A 185 9.53 -15.89 -7.92
CA ASP A 185 10.07 -17.17 -8.37
C ASP A 185 10.64 -17.99 -7.21
N LYS A 186 11.41 -17.34 -6.32
CA LYS A 186 11.99 -17.98 -5.13
C LYS A 186 10.95 -18.66 -4.23
N TYR A 187 9.74 -18.10 -4.15
CA TYR A 187 8.65 -18.65 -3.34
C TYR A 187 7.56 -19.31 -4.19
N ASN A 188 7.84 -19.56 -5.48
CA ASN A 188 6.96 -20.23 -6.42
C ASN A 188 5.59 -19.54 -6.62
N TYR A 189 5.56 -18.20 -6.54
CA TYR A 189 4.39 -17.40 -6.91
C TYR A 189 4.46 -17.03 -8.38
N LYS A 190 3.50 -17.51 -9.20
CA LYS A 190 3.40 -17.17 -10.62
C LYS A 190 2.47 -15.98 -10.81
N LEU A 191 2.89 -14.80 -10.35
CA LEU A 191 2.06 -13.61 -10.36
C LEU A 191 2.60 -12.58 -11.36
N PRO A 192 1.75 -12.09 -12.29
CA PRO A 192 2.07 -10.90 -13.06
C PRO A 192 2.18 -9.65 -12.16
N ILE A 193 2.98 -8.69 -12.63
CA ILE A 193 3.14 -7.38 -11.99
C ILE A 193 2.39 -6.37 -12.85
N TYR A 194 1.52 -5.57 -12.24
CA TYR A 194 0.64 -4.63 -12.95
C TYR A 194 0.91 -3.19 -12.57
N ASP A 195 0.57 -2.27 -13.45
CA ASP A 195 0.22 -0.91 -13.07
C ASP A 195 -1.24 -0.89 -12.57
N ILE A 196 -1.50 -0.39 -11.36
CA ILE A 196 -2.84 -0.48 -10.76
C ILE A 196 -3.89 0.38 -11.48
N ASP A 197 -3.48 1.48 -12.09
CA ASP A 197 -4.39 2.43 -12.71
C ASP A 197 -4.86 1.97 -14.07
N SER A 198 -3.94 1.43 -14.89
CA SER A 198 -4.25 0.94 -16.23
C SER A 198 -4.53 -0.56 -16.29
N PHE A 199 -4.24 -1.31 -15.22
CA PHE A 199 -4.19 -2.79 -15.21
C PHE A 199 -3.27 -3.39 -16.28
N SER A 200 -2.36 -2.59 -16.83
CA SER A 200 -1.38 -3.06 -17.81
C SER A 200 -0.34 -3.92 -17.10
N THR A 201 -0.03 -5.08 -17.67
CA THR A 201 1.05 -5.93 -17.14
C THR A 201 2.40 -5.30 -17.48
N ILE A 202 3.34 -5.38 -16.55
CA ILE A 202 4.72 -4.89 -16.70
C ILE A 202 5.64 -6.10 -16.92
N THR A 203 5.85 -6.40 -18.19
CA THR A 203 6.67 -7.50 -18.69
C THR A 203 8.03 -7.02 -19.20
N ASN A 204 8.13 -5.80 -19.74
CA ASN A 204 9.32 -5.27 -20.39
C ASN A 204 9.54 -3.76 -20.14
N GLU A 205 10.68 -3.24 -20.63
CA GLU A 205 11.09 -1.84 -20.45
C GLU A 205 10.15 -0.83 -21.14
N ASN A 206 9.62 -1.15 -22.32
CA ASN A 206 8.70 -0.26 -23.05
C ASN A 206 7.40 0.00 -22.27
N GLU A 207 6.94 -0.99 -21.49
CA GLU A 207 5.76 -0.81 -20.62
C GLU A 207 6.07 0.05 -19.40
N VAL A 208 7.30 -0.03 -18.88
CA VAL A 208 7.79 0.86 -17.82
C VAL A 208 7.92 2.30 -18.33
N GLU A 209 8.41 2.48 -19.55
CA GLU A 209 8.50 3.80 -20.19
C GLU A 209 7.12 4.46 -20.30
N LYS A 210 6.12 3.73 -20.83
CA LYS A 210 4.73 4.21 -20.89
C LYS A 210 4.19 4.62 -19.51
N LEU A 211 4.50 3.85 -18.47
CA LEU A 211 4.10 4.13 -17.10
C LEU A 211 4.72 5.43 -16.58
N ILE A 212 5.99 5.70 -16.86
CA ILE A 212 6.68 6.93 -16.42
C ILE A 212 6.11 8.16 -17.13
N LEU A 213 5.86 8.05 -18.44
CA LEU A 213 5.33 9.17 -19.23
C LEU A 213 3.96 9.63 -18.72
N VAL A 214 3.07 8.69 -18.39
CA VAL A 214 1.73 8.99 -17.84
C VAL A 214 1.79 9.59 -16.43
N LYS A 215 2.85 9.29 -15.65
CA LYS A 215 2.96 9.70 -14.23
C LYS A 215 3.75 10.99 -14.01
N LYS A 216 4.33 11.57 -15.07
CA LYS A 216 5.01 12.87 -15.02
C LYS A 216 4.07 14.05 -15.27
N ASP A 217 2.88 13.79 -15.81
CA ASP A 217 1.77 14.76 -15.95
C ASP A 217 0.93 14.84 -14.66
#